data_AF-A0A1G1BZ66-F1
#
_entry.id   AF-A0A1G1BZ66-F1
#
_cell.length_a   1.000
_cell.length_b   1.000
_cell.length_c   1.000
_cell.angle_alpha   90.00
_cell.angle_beta   90.00
_cell.angle_gamma   90.00
#
_symmetry.space_group_name_H-M   'P 1'
#
loop_
_entity.id
_entity.type
_entity.pdbx_description
1 polymer ?
#
loop_
_entity_poly.entity_id
_entity_poly.type
_entity_poly.pdbx_seq_one_letter_code
_entity_poly.pdbx_strand_id
1 'polypeptide(L)'
;MDFISIDQNSHSLWDTIPKLQAVAVRGWRGIHCVEDVDVAFTRRGAAGADSRLELVLERCYRGGVSDWGATLFYTEFLGRQPFDVRQLEPYTGWTTAALSRRLGVSVDELYDRYSVSDNWQLVGSSYAEDDRHHRVIGDLRLAEIAPFVLELLAQARRNMEFSFPEPEALARLAAWFSGEEERVRQLLQQHEGGRLVDLYASWVQAHVPAVVQVGVTSGRFSIEGERAEWSTRLLRAFIADYSFMAGCYNQALAEAELGLNALDQARGELPFFAVLRRDGRMVRVALALEGDRLVAGALAWKVDVATGALPLDDMSRDGVVCVPGKAVLLVLQARLAPHGAALVLPYRGSVYMPAARAFERRLRESGRLPDAVLPLCRVKFNFIEHWRGCHTLIRLPRYLCEALGGAELKADRVAEALPDLAAQARAELEQMRTPQGRDALAARLFGSDLKRRRELEARRRELAADPGTRSEAGRVWDIVKEVDRRMLERQTERAVRNLRLLDLDFCNSRGALLPWSIALGGQEFYDRLIADAEVYEEPA
;
A
#
# COMPACT_ATOMS: atom_id res chain seq x y z
N MET A 1 1.77 4.99 -27.96
CA MET A 1 2.12 3.80 -27.18
C MET A 1 0.87 3.30 -26.49
N ASP A 2 0.66 1.99 -26.48
CA ASP A 2 -0.48 1.39 -25.79
C ASP A 2 -0.10 1.01 -24.36
N PHE A 3 -1.01 1.20 -23.40
CA PHE A 3 -0.76 0.87 -22.01
C PHE A 3 -1.91 0.11 -21.33
N ILE A 4 -1.54 -0.60 -20.27
CA ILE A 4 -2.45 -1.14 -19.27
C ILE A 4 -2.08 -0.51 -17.93
N SER A 5 -3.07 -0.20 -17.11
CA SER A 5 -2.86 0.18 -15.73
C SER A 5 -3.81 -0.60 -14.82
N ILE A 6 -3.27 -1.20 -13.77
CA ILE A 6 -4.00 -1.95 -12.75
C ILE A 6 -3.52 -1.38 -11.41
N ASP A 7 -4.36 -0.64 -10.70
CA ASP A 7 -4.01 -0.14 -9.38
C ASP A 7 -4.53 -1.09 -8.32
N GLN A 8 -3.61 -1.84 -7.72
CA GLN A 8 -3.86 -2.50 -6.44
C GLN A 8 -3.75 -1.43 -5.35
N ASN A 9 -4.75 -1.30 -4.48
CA ASN A 9 -4.75 -0.30 -3.41
C ASN A 9 -4.70 1.15 -3.97
N SER A 10 -5.59 1.39 -4.95
CA SER A 10 -6.04 2.65 -5.57
C SER A 10 -7.50 3.11 -5.26
N HIS A 11 -7.85 4.14 -4.48
CA HIS A 11 -9.21 4.69 -4.54
C HIS A 11 -9.18 5.60 -5.76
N SER A 12 -10.14 5.39 -6.65
CA SER A 12 -9.98 5.69 -8.06
C SER A 12 -9.81 7.18 -8.39
N LEU A 13 -9.99 8.07 -7.41
CA LEU A 13 -9.86 9.50 -7.58
C LEU A 13 -8.49 10.10 -7.29
N TRP A 14 -7.79 9.59 -6.29
CA TRP A 14 -6.73 10.36 -5.63
C TRP A 14 -5.44 10.37 -6.44
N ASP A 15 -5.00 9.19 -6.86
CA ASP A 15 -3.72 8.96 -7.52
C ASP A 15 -3.92 8.40 -8.94
N THR A 16 -4.97 7.61 -9.14
CA THR A 16 -5.30 7.00 -10.42
C THR A 16 -5.57 8.05 -11.50
N ILE A 17 -6.44 9.03 -11.25
CA ILE A 17 -6.78 10.07 -12.24
C ILE A 17 -5.55 10.85 -12.71
N PRO A 18 -4.75 11.46 -11.82
CA PRO A 18 -3.53 12.17 -12.24
C PRO A 18 -2.63 11.32 -13.11
N LYS A 19 -2.41 10.06 -12.72
CA LYS A 19 -1.55 9.12 -13.46
C LYS A 19 -2.07 8.86 -14.87
N LEU A 20 -3.36 8.61 -15.01
CA LEU A 20 -4.00 8.35 -16.31
C LEU A 20 -4.00 9.59 -17.20
N GLN A 21 -4.21 10.78 -16.63
CA GLN A 21 -4.15 12.03 -17.38
C GLN A 21 -2.71 12.36 -17.83
N ALA A 22 -1.70 12.14 -16.98
CA ALA A 22 -0.30 12.36 -17.32
C ALA A 22 0.15 11.50 -18.51
N VAL A 23 -0.20 10.21 -18.53
CA VAL A 23 0.12 9.36 -19.70
C VAL A 23 -0.69 9.73 -20.94
N ALA A 24 -1.95 10.15 -20.78
CA ALA A 24 -2.77 10.59 -21.89
C ALA A 24 -2.23 11.88 -22.56
N VAL A 25 -1.70 12.83 -21.77
CA VAL A 25 -1.04 14.06 -22.28
C VAL A 25 0.19 13.74 -23.12
N ARG A 26 0.86 12.61 -22.87
CA ARG A 26 1.96 12.08 -23.72
C ARG A 26 1.47 11.39 -25.00
N GLY A 27 0.18 11.40 -25.27
CA GLY A 27 -0.44 10.76 -26.44
C GLY A 27 -0.57 9.24 -26.32
N TRP A 28 -0.43 8.69 -25.12
CA TRP A 28 -0.60 7.24 -24.89
C TRP A 28 -2.09 6.90 -24.82
N ARG A 29 -2.42 5.68 -25.23
CA ARG A 29 -3.79 5.18 -25.32
C ARG A 29 -3.83 3.86 -24.58
N GLY A 30 -4.92 3.53 -23.91
CA GLY A 30 -4.88 2.32 -23.11
C GLY A 30 -6.09 2.08 -22.25
N ILE A 31 -5.96 1.09 -21.38
CA ILE A 31 -7.01 0.65 -20.47
C ILE A 31 -6.54 0.76 -19.02
N HIS A 32 -7.38 1.34 -18.17
CA HIS A 32 -7.28 1.24 -16.73
C HIS A 32 -8.29 0.21 -16.21
N CYS A 33 -7.81 -0.75 -15.42
CA CYS A 33 -8.68 -1.72 -14.76
C CYS A 33 -9.00 -1.24 -13.34
N VAL A 34 -10.28 -0.92 -13.07
CA VAL A 34 -10.75 -0.42 -11.76
C VAL A 34 -11.00 -1.53 -10.73
N GLU A 35 -11.03 -2.78 -11.20
CA GLU A 35 -11.15 -3.96 -10.36
C GLU A 35 -9.76 -4.52 -10.08
N ASP A 36 -9.37 -4.63 -8.82
CA ASP A 36 -8.35 -5.59 -8.40
C ASP A 36 -9.06 -6.92 -8.06
N VAL A 37 -8.54 -8.01 -8.63
CA VAL A 37 -9.04 -9.39 -8.42
C VAL A 37 -8.45 -10.01 -7.14
N ASP A 38 -7.76 -9.19 -6.34
CA ASP A 38 -7.37 -9.53 -4.99
C ASP A 38 -8.59 -9.59 -4.03
N VAL A 39 -8.39 -9.94 -2.76
CA VAL A 39 -9.47 -9.86 -1.77
C VAL A 39 -9.97 -8.42 -1.71
N ALA A 40 -11.29 -8.22 -1.65
CA ALA A 40 -11.84 -6.88 -1.46
C ALA A 40 -11.37 -6.19 -0.16
N PHE A 41 -11.37 -6.95 0.93
CA PHE A 41 -10.94 -6.52 2.26
C PHE A 41 -10.73 -7.72 3.19
N THR A 42 -9.93 -7.55 4.24
CA THR A 42 -9.71 -8.52 5.31
C THR A 42 -9.75 -7.81 6.67
N ARG A 43 -10.49 -8.40 7.61
CA ARG A 43 -10.42 -8.08 9.04
C ARG A 43 -9.83 -9.28 9.76
N ARG A 44 -8.81 -9.04 10.59
CA ARG A 44 -8.21 -10.04 11.45
C ARG A 44 -9.25 -10.65 12.39
N GLY A 45 -9.28 -11.98 12.44
CA GLY A 45 -10.20 -12.73 13.31
C GLY A 45 -11.65 -12.77 12.81
N ALA A 46 -11.94 -12.20 11.64
CA ALA A 46 -13.24 -12.35 11.01
C ALA A 46 -13.45 -13.81 10.54
N ALA A 47 -14.69 -14.27 10.63
CA ALA A 47 -15.12 -15.60 10.19
C ALA A 47 -16.09 -15.49 9.00
N GLY A 48 -16.39 -16.62 8.35
CA GLY A 48 -17.33 -16.70 7.22
C GLY A 48 -18.68 -16.03 7.45
N ALA A 49 -19.19 -16.04 8.68
CA ALA A 49 -20.48 -15.45 9.04
C ALA A 49 -20.43 -13.93 9.37
N ASP A 50 -19.24 -13.32 9.49
CA ASP A 50 -19.12 -11.91 9.83
C ASP A 50 -19.37 -11.03 8.59
N SER A 51 -20.56 -10.45 8.49
CA SER A 51 -20.89 -9.52 7.39
C SER A 51 -20.60 -8.05 7.71
N ARG A 52 -20.03 -7.75 8.87
CA ARG A 52 -19.83 -6.36 9.32
C ARG A 52 -18.69 -5.71 8.55
N LEU A 53 -19.02 -4.65 7.84
CA LEU A 53 -18.07 -3.72 7.23
C LEU A 53 -17.87 -2.50 8.12
N GLU A 54 -16.65 -1.96 8.15
CA GLU A 54 -16.37 -0.68 8.81
C GLU A 54 -15.18 0.03 8.16
N LEU A 55 -15.16 1.36 8.23
CA LEU A 55 -13.98 2.17 7.89
C LEU A 55 -13.10 2.32 9.13
N VAL A 56 -11.83 1.95 9.01
CA VAL A 56 -10.84 2.07 10.08
C VAL A 56 -9.53 2.64 9.55
N LEU A 57 -8.72 3.17 10.45
CA LEU A 57 -7.33 3.48 10.15
C LEU A 57 -6.52 2.20 10.00
N GLU A 58 -5.71 2.13 8.95
CA GLU A 58 -4.80 1.04 8.69
C GLU A 58 -3.72 0.98 9.79
N ARG A 59 -3.44 -0.24 10.25
CA ARG A 59 -2.41 -0.51 11.26
C ARG A 59 -1.89 -1.92 11.13
N CYS A 60 -0.65 -2.14 11.56
CA CYS A 60 -0.13 -3.47 11.82
C CYS A 60 -0.46 -3.86 13.27
N TYR A 61 -0.59 -5.16 13.49
CA TYR A 61 -0.78 -5.77 14.79
C TYR A 61 0.45 -6.60 15.17
N ARG A 62 0.50 -7.01 16.44
CA ARG A 62 1.46 -8.00 16.93
C ARG A 62 1.48 -9.23 16.01
N GLY A 63 2.67 -9.56 15.51
CA GLY A 63 2.91 -10.63 14.54
C GLY A 63 3.11 -10.14 13.11
N GLY A 64 2.91 -8.84 12.84
CA GLY A 64 3.09 -8.23 11.53
C GLY A 64 1.90 -8.38 10.59
N VAL A 65 0.77 -8.91 11.08
CA VAL A 65 -0.49 -8.94 10.34
C VAL A 65 -1.16 -7.57 10.39
N SER A 66 -1.89 -7.20 9.34
CA SER A 66 -2.70 -5.98 9.29
C SER A 66 -4.12 -6.32 8.84
N ASP A 67 -5.08 -5.47 9.21
CA ASP A 67 -6.32 -5.39 8.44
C ASP A 67 -6.00 -4.72 7.11
N TRP A 68 -6.73 -5.06 6.05
CA TRP A 68 -6.41 -4.57 4.72
C TRP A 68 -7.67 -4.39 3.88
N GLY A 69 -7.76 -3.28 3.15
CA GLY A 69 -8.83 -2.99 2.20
C GLY A 69 -8.27 -2.62 0.84
N ALA A 70 -8.71 -3.31 -0.22
CA ALA A 70 -8.14 -3.14 -1.56
C ALA A 70 -8.74 -1.97 -2.35
N THR A 71 -9.95 -1.50 -1.99
CA THR A 71 -10.78 -0.69 -2.90
C THR A 71 -11.31 0.63 -2.35
N LEU A 72 -11.68 0.68 -1.09
CA LEU A 72 -12.25 1.86 -0.45
C LEU A 72 -11.27 2.34 0.60
N PHE A 73 -10.39 3.26 0.19
CA PHE A 73 -9.42 3.84 1.10
C PHE A 73 -9.08 5.29 0.76
N TYR A 74 -8.56 6.00 1.74
CA TYR A 74 -8.12 7.38 1.62
C TYR A 74 -6.84 7.55 2.42
N THR A 75 -5.78 7.98 1.74
CA THR A 75 -4.50 8.33 2.36
C THR A 75 -4.47 9.83 2.56
N GLU A 76 -4.38 10.27 3.81
CA GLU A 76 -4.11 11.67 4.12
C GLU A 76 -2.73 12.04 3.56
N PHE A 77 -2.66 13.06 2.69
CA PHE A 77 -1.39 13.53 2.15
C PHE A 77 -0.52 14.12 3.27
N LEU A 78 0.79 13.89 3.23
CA LEU A 78 1.71 14.08 4.37
C LEU A 78 1.32 13.26 5.62
N GLY A 79 0.32 12.39 5.56
CA GLY A 79 -0.06 11.52 6.67
C GLY A 79 0.97 10.43 6.96
N ARG A 80 0.83 9.79 8.11
CA ARG A 80 1.67 8.65 8.53
C ARG A 80 1.25 7.40 7.74
N GLN A 81 2.21 6.66 7.19
CA GLN A 81 1.96 5.34 6.62
C GLN A 81 1.83 4.27 7.73
N PRO A 82 1.24 3.09 7.51
CA PRO A 82 1.38 2.01 8.49
C PRO A 82 2.84 1.54 8.52
N PHE A 83 3.33 1.10 9.67
CA PHE A 83 4.57 0.31 9.68
C PHE A 83 4.58 -0.67 10.86
N ASP A 84 5.34 -1.75 10.67
CA ASP A 84 5.52 -2.77 11.70
C ASP A 84 6.51 -2.28 12.75
N VAL A 85 6.12 -2.29 14.02
CA VAL A 85 6.97 -1.88 15.16
C VAL A 85 8.31 -2.63 15.20
N ARG A 86 8.41 -3.84 14.62
CA ARG A 86 9.68 -4.57 14.47
C ARG A 86 10.73 -3.81 13.66
N GLN A 87 10.32 -2.88 12.80
CA GLN A 87 11.24 -2.00 12.07
C GLN A 87 12.01 -1.05 13.02
N LEU A 88 11.59 -0.89 14.27
CA LEU A 88 12.31 -0.09 15.28
C LEU A 88 13.48 -0.84 15.92
N GLU A 89 13.55 -2.17 15.79
CA GLU A 89 14.57 -2.98 16.48
C GLU A 89 16.00 -2.57 16.10
N PRO A 90 16.35 -2.33 14.82
CA PRO A 90 17.68 -1.86 14.44
C PRO A 90 18.04 -0.51 15.07
N TYR A 91 17.08 0.40 15.24
CA TYR A 91 17.32 1.78 15.69
C TYR A 91 17.29 1.95 17.21
N THR A 92 16.58 1.06 17.91
CA THR A 92 16.53 1.05 19.36
C THR A 92 17.59 0.12 19.96
N GLY A 93 18.05 -0.88 19.20
CA GLY A 93 18.95 -1.93 19.68
C GLY A 93 18.27 -2.96 20.57
N TRP A 94 16.93 -2.97 20.60
CA TRP A 94 16.11 -3.86 21.42
C TRP A 94 15.12 -4.60 20.55
N THR A 95 14.87 -5.87 20.86
CA THR A 95 13.71 -6.56 20.30
C THR A 95 12.42 -5.88 20.76
N THR A 96 11.34 -6.00 20.00
CA THR A 96 10.03 -5.39 20.32
C THR A 96 9.55 -5.77 21.73
N ALA A 97 9.78 -7.02 22.15
CA ALA A 97 9.47 -7.50 23.50
C ALA A 97 10.38 -6.90 24.59
N ALA A 98 11.64 -6.62 24.30
CA ALA A 98 12.55 -5.96 25.25
C ALA A 98 12.26 -4.45 25.34
N LEU A 99 11.93 -3.81 24.22
CA LEU A 99 11.55 -2.41 24.15
C LEU A 99 10.31 -2.11 25.00
N SER A 100 9.23 -2.89 24.82
CA SER A 100 7.98 -2.76 25.59
C SER A 100 8.23 -2.86 27.11
N ARG A 101 8.95 -3.91 27.56
CA ARG A 101 9.33 -4.07 28.97
C ARG A 101 10.11 -2.89 29.52
N ARG A 102 11.04 -2.32 28.75
CA ARG A 102 11.85 -1.16 29.18
C ARG A 102 11.05 0.13 29.22
N LEU A 103 10.06 0.28 28.36
CA LEU A 103 9.15 1.42 28.33
C LEU A 103 8.01 1.31 29.36
N GLY A 104 7.83 0.14 29.99
CA GLY A 104 6.78 -0.10 30.97
C GLY A 104 5.40 -0.27 30.35
N VAL A 105 5.35 -0.72 29.10
CA VAL A 105 4.11 -0.95 28.32
C VAL A 105 4.06 -2.38 27.80
N SER A 106 2.91 -2.82 27.35
CA SER A 106 2.73 -4.07 26.61
C SER A 106 3.21 -3.94 25.16
N VAL A 107 3.37 -5.08 24.47
CA VAL A 107 3.69 -5.09 23.03
C VAL A 107 2.53 -4.50 22.22
N ASP A 108 1.29 -4.80 22.58
CA ASP A 108 0.12 -4.34 21.85
C ASP A 108 -0.03 -2.81 21.98
N GLU A 109 0.24 -2.24 23.15
CA GLU A 109 0.31 -0.78 23.34
C GLU A 109 1.40 -0.10 22.47
N LEU A 110 2.53 -0.77 22.17
CA LEU A 110 3.50 -0.22 21.22
C LEU A 110 2.94 -0.19 19.79
N TYR A 111 2.22 -1.24 19.38
CA TYR A 111 1.58 -1.27 18.06
C TYR A 111 0.48 -0.23 17.96
N ASP A 112 -0.38 -0.10 18.96
CA ASP A 112 -1.42 0.92 18.99
C ASP A 112 -0.83 2.35 18.94
N ARG A 113 0.33 2.57 19.56
CA ARG A 113 0.99 3.87 19.58
C ARG A 113 1.68 4.24 18.27
N TYR A 114 2.38 3.30 17.64
CA TYR A 114 3.29 3.62 16.53
C TYR A 114 2.85 3.10 15.17
N SER A 115 2.05 2.04 15.12
CA SER A 115 1.71 1.36 13.87
C SER A 115 0.53 1.99 13.13
N VAL A 116 -0.37 2.66 13.85
CA VAL A 116 -1.55 3.33 13.28
C VAL A 116 -1.11 4.40 12.27
N SER A 117 -1.67 4.30 11.07
CA SER A 117 -1.46 5.23 9.96
C SER A 117 -2.56 6.29 9.93
N ASP A 118 -2.45 7.20 8.97
CA ASP A 118 -3.50 8.15 8.59
C ASP A 118 -4.16 7.71 7.25
N ASN A 119 -4.14 6.39 6.96
CA ASN A 119 -4.83 5.77 5.83
C ASN A 119 -6.15 5.15 6.32
N TRP A 120 -7.29 5.67 5.86
CA TRP A 120 -8.60 5.09 6.09
C TRP A 120 -8.86 3.97 5.09
N GLN A 121 -9.40 2.82 5.52
CA GLN A 121 -9.72 1.70 4.65
C GLN A 121 -10.99 0.96 5.11
N LEU A 122 -11.75 0.43 4.15
CA LEU A 122 -12.86 -0.46 4.43
C LEU A 122 -12.34 -1.86 4.78
N VAL A 123 -12.77 -2.38 5.93
CA VAL A 123 -12.41 -3.72 6.41
C VAL A 123 -13.66 -4.54 6.72
N GLY A 124 -13.53 -5.85 6.66
CA GLY A 124 -14.62 -6.80 6.94
C GLY A 124 -14.20 -8.24 6.70
N SER A 125 -15.13 -9.19 6.81
CA SER A 125 -14.82 -10.57 6.45
C SER A 125 -14.66 -10.72 4.94
N SER A 126 -13.48 -11.16 4.53
CA SER A 126 -13.24 -11.52 3.15
C SER A 126 -14.05 -12.72 2.68
N TYR A 127 -14.54 -13.54 3.60
CA TYR A 127 -15.08 -14.85 3.28
C TYR A 127 -16.50 -14.73 2.77
N ALA A 128 -16.82 -15.45 1.70
CA ALA A 128 -18.21 -15.52 1.22
C ALA A 128 -19.06 -16.46 2.08
N GLU A 129 -18.48 -17.60 2.52
CA GLU A 129 -19.16 -18.65 3.31
C GLU A 129 -18.18 -19.52 4.10
N ASP A 130 -17.07 -19.91 3.48
CA ASP A 130 -16.02 -20.77 4.05
C ASP A 130 -14.64 -20.08 4.05
N ASP A 131 -13.60 -20.79 4.51
CA ASP A 131 -12.23 -20.29 4.64
C ASP A 131 -11.42 -20.32 3.33
N ARG A 132 -12.02 -20.76 2.21
CA ARG A 132 -11.35 -20.93 0.91
C ARG A 132 -11.80 -19.89 -0.12
N HIS A 133 -13.03 -19.41 -0.01
CA HIS A 133 -13.63 -18.49 -0.96
C HIS A 133 -13.60 -17.06 -0.44
N HIS A 134 -12.77 -16.23 -1.07
CA HIS A 134 -12.63 -14.83 -0.73
C HIS A 134 -13.39 -13.95 -1.72
N ARG A 135 -14.22 -13.03 -1.22
CA ARG A 135 -14.90 -12.01 -1.99
C ARG A 135 -13.86 -11.11 -2.68
N VAL A 136 -14.07 -10.87 -3.97
CA VAL A 136 -13.28 -9.91 -4.75
C VAL A 136 -14.03 -8.59 -4.87
N ILE A 137 -13.35 -7.55 -5.36
CA ILE A 137 -13.92 -6.21 -5.53
C ILE A 137 -15.14 -6.24 -6.44
N GLY A 138 -15.09 -7.04 -7.51
CA GLY A 138 -16.20 -7.26 -8.40
C GLY A 138 -17.46 -7.84 -7.73
N ASP A 139 -17.38 -8.37 -6.50
CA ASP A 139 -18.55 -8.84 -5.74
C ASP A 139 -19.32 -7.73 -5.02
N LEU A 140 -18.66 -6.62 -4.71
CA LEU A 140 -19.20 -5.62 -3.80
C LEU A 140 -20.39 -4.90 -4.43
N ARG A 141 -21.57 -5.07 -3.82
CA ARG A 141 -22.82 -4.44 -4.29
C ARG A 141 -22.92 -3.02 -3.76
N LEU A 142 -23.46 -2.09 -4.56
CA LEU A 142 -23.63 -0.70 -4.12
C LEU A 142 -24.55 -0.58 -2.90
N ALA A 143 -25.56 -1.45 -2.77
CA ALA A 143 -26.42 -1.51 -1.58
C ALA A 143 -25.64 -1.76 -0.28
N GLU A 144 -24.48 -2.45 -0.37
CA GLU A 144 -23.62 -2.76 0.77
C GLU A 144 -22.61 -1.63 1.04
N ILE A 145 -22.09 -0.98 -0.01
CA ILE A 145 -20.91 -0.11 0.09
C ILE A 145 -21.18 1.39 -0.05
N ALA A 146 -22.35 1.81 -0.56
CA ALA A 146 -22.64 3.21 -0.84
C ALA A 146 -22.48 4.15 0.37
N PRO A 147 -22.88 3.77 1.60
CA PRO A 147 -22.64 4.60 2.78
C PRO A 147 -21.14 4.88 3.01
N PHE A 148 -20.29 3.87 2.81
CA PHE A 148 -18.85 3.99 3.03
C PHE A 148 -18.15 4.82 1.95
N VAL A 149 -18.63 4.81 0.70
CA VAL A 149 -18.13 5.72 -0.36
C VAL A 149 -18.35 7.18 0.07
N LEU A 150 -19.56 7.50 0.52
CA LEU A 150 -19.91 8.86 0.95
C LEU A 150 -19.18 9.25 2.24
N GLU A 151 -19.04 8.33 3.18
CA GLU A 151 -18.30 8.56 4.43
C GLU A 151 -16.82 8.84 4.16
N LEU A 152 -16.20 8.07 3.26
CA LEU A 152 -14.80 8.26 2.86
C LEU A 152 -14.58 9.59 2.15
N LEU A 153 -15.51 10.00 1.27
CA LEU A 153 -15.47 11.31 0.63
C LEU A 153 -15.62 12.45 1.65
N ALA A 154 -16.50 12.30 2.63
CA ALA A 154 -16.65 13.26 3.73
C ALA A 154 -15.41 13.31 4.63
N GLN A 155 -14.74 12.18 4.86
CA GLN A 155 -13.49 12.13 5.60
C GLN A 155 -12.37 12.84 4.85
N ALA A 156 -12.24 12.60 3.54
CA ALA A 156 -11.29 13.33 2.69
C ALA A 156 -11.54 14.83 2.74
N ARG A 157 -12.81 15.27 2.63
CA ARG A 157 -13.17 16.68 2.74
C ARG A 157 -12.74 17.29 4.07
N ARG A 158 -13.07 16.65 5.20
CA ARG A 158 -12.67 17.13 6.54
C ARG A 158 -11.16 17.25 6.69
N ASN A 159 -10.41 16.27 6.20
CA ASN A 159 -8.95 16.31 6.24
C ASN A 159 -8.39 17.47 5.40
N MET A 160 -8.90 17.65 4.18
CA MET A 160 -8.47 18.73 3.28
C MET A 160 -8.80 20.11 3.87
N GLU A 161 -10.02 20.31 4.36
CA GLU A 161 -10.42 21.58 5.02
C GLU A 161 -9.60 21.85 6.30
N PHE A 162 -9.21 20.81 7.04
CA PHE A 162 -8.31 20.96 8.18
C PHE A 162 -6.87 21.33 7.77
N SER A 163 -6.40 20.79 6.65
CA SER A 163 -5.03 20.97 6.16
C SER A 163 -4.81 22.34 5.52
N PHE A 164 -5.87 23.00 5.04
CA PHE A 164 -5.80 24.29 4.35
C PHE A 164 -6.62 25.36 5.07
N PRO A 165 -6.01 26.18 5.95
CA PRO A 165 -6.74 27.17 6.74
C PRO A 165 -7.16 28.43 5.98
N GLU A 166 -6.63 28.68 4.77
CA GLU A 166 -6.89 29.91 4.04
C GLU A 166 -8.29 29.95 3.39
N PRO A 167 -9.02 31.09 3.45
CA PRO A 167 -10.36 31.20 2.87
C PRO A 167 -10.45 30.87 1.39
N GLU A 168 -9.44 31.25 0.59
CA GLU A 168 -9.44 30.97 -0.85
C GLU A 168 -9.25 29.48 -1.14
N ALA A 169 -8.36 28.80 -0.41
CA ALA A 169 -8.16 27.37 -0.53
C ALA A 169 -9.42 26.60 -0.10
N LEU A 170 -10.04 27.01 1.02
CA LEU A 170 -11.30 26.46 1.50
C LEU A 170 -12.44 26.63 0.48
N ALA A 171 -12.52 27.79 -0.19
CA ALA A 171 -13.54 28.03 -1.22
C ALA A 171 -13.34 27.10 -2.44
N ARG A 172 -12.09 26.91 -2.90
CA ARG A 172 -11.77 25.97 -3.99
C ARG A 172 -12.12 24.53 -3.61
N LEU A 173 -11.74 24.12 -2.40
CA LEU A 173 -12.04 22.78 -1.87
C LEU A 173 -13.54 22.54 -1.74
N ALA A 174 -14.28 23.49 -1.16
CA ALA A 174 -15.72 23.38 -0.98
C ALA A 174 -16.44 23.24 -2.34
N ALA A 175 -16.05 24.02 -3.34
CA ALA A 175 -16.61 23.92 -4.69
C ALA A 175 -16.29 22.56 -5.33
N TRP A 176 -15.04 22.10 -5.23
CA TRP A 176 -14.60 20.82 -5.79
C TRP A 176 -15.30 19.62 -5.14
N PHE A 177 -15.27 19.54 -3.80
CA PHE A 177 -15.93 18.44 -3.07
C PHE A 177 -17.44 18.43 -3.28
N SER A 178 -18.10 19.59 -3.36
CA SER A 178 -19.54 19.64 -3.65
C SER A 178 -19.85 19.09 -5.04
N GLY A 179 -19.01 19.38 -6.03
CA GLY A 179 -19.13 18.81 -7.37
C GLY A 179 -18.92 17.30 -7.42
N GLU A 180 -17.93 16.78 -6.69
CA GLU A 180 -17.70 15.33 -6.60
C GLU A 180 -18.79 14.61 -5.80
N GLU A 181 -19.27 15.18 -4.70
CA GLU A 181 -20.38 14.63 -3.91
C GLU A 181 -21.65 14.51 -4.76
N GLU A 182 -22.01 15.56 -5.51
CA GLU A 182 -23.16 15.54 -6.41
C GLU A 182 -23.01 14.49 -7.52
N ARG A 183 -21.82 14.43 -8.14
CA ARG A 183 -21.51 13.41 -9.16
C ARG A 183 -21.65 12.00 -8.61
N VAL A 184 -21.11 11.72 -7.42
CA VAL A 184 -21.22 10.40 -6.79
C VAL A 184 -22.67 10.06 -6.50
N ARG A 185 -23.47 11.00 -5.98
CA ARG A 185 -24.89 10.77 -5.73
C ARG A 185 -25.66 10.43 -7.01
N GLN A 186 -25.39 11.14 -8.10
CA GLN A 186 -25.98 10.83 -9.41
C GLN A 186 -25.56 9.45 -9.92
N LEU A 187 -24.27 9.10 -9.80
CA LEU A 187 -23.78 7.78 -10.22
C LEU A 187 -24.33 6.65 -9.35
N LEU A 188 -24.50 6.86 -8.04
CA LEU A 188 -25.13 5.89 -7.14
C LEU A 188 -26.59 5.62 -7.53
N GLN A 189 -27.31 6.64 -7.98
CA GLN A 189 -28.68 6.50 -8.52
C GLN A 189 -28.66 5.79 -9.88
N GLN A 190 -27.76 6.17 -10.77
CA GLN A 190 -27.63 5.57 -12.10
C GLN A 190 -27.34 4.07 -12.04
N HIS A 191 -26.52 3.65 -11.08
CA HIS A 191 -26.10 2.27 -10.89
C HIS A 191 -26.85 1.56 -9.77
N GLU A 192 -28.08 1.98 -9.46
CA GLU A 192 -28.90 1.35 -8.41
C GLU A 192 -29.00 -0.17 -8.62
N GLY A 193 -28.67 -0.95 -7.58
CA GLY A 193 -28.60 -2.41 -7.65
C GLY A 193 -27.35 -3.00 -8.31
N GLY A 194 -26.46 -2.15 -8.84
CA GLY A 194 -25.18 -2.51 -9.46
C GLY A 194 -24.04 -2.80 -8.46
N ARG A 195 -22.81 -2.83 -8.97
CA ARG A 195 -21.59 -3.15 -8.21
C ARG A 195 -20.68 -1.93 -8.08
N LEU A 196 -19.76 -1.98 -7.11
CA LEU A 196 -18.75 -0.93 -6.89
C LEU A 196 -17.92 -0.66 -8.16
N VAL A 197 -17.60 -1.69 -8.92
CA VAL A 197 -16.81 -1.57 -10.16
C VAL A 197 -17.53 -0.74 -11.22
N ASP A 198 -18.87 -0.76 -11.27
CA ASP A 198 -19.67 0.00 -12.24
C ASP A 198 -19.66 1.51 -11.90
N LEU A 199 -19.81 1.81 -10.61
CA LEU A 199 -19.65 3.15 -10.06
C LEU A 199 -18.25 3.70 -10.36
N TYR A 200 -17.20 2.93 -10.04
CA TYR A 200 -15.81 3.34 -10.24
C TYR A 200 -15.47 3.51 -11.71
N ALA A 201 -15.94 2.62 -12.59
CA ALA A 201 -15.71 2.73 -14.02
C ALA A 201 -16.26 4.06 -14.55
N SER A 202 -17.50 4.39 -14.19
CA SER A 202 -18.16 5.63 -14.61
C SER A 202 -17.51 6.86 -13.98
N TRP A 203 -17.13 6.77 -12.72
CA TRP A 203 -16.51 7.89 -11.99
C TRP A 203 -15.13 8.25 -12.55
N VAL A 204 -14.27 7.26 -12.77
CA VAL A 204 -12.95 7.48 -13.41
C VAL A 204 -13.11 7.99 -14.83
N GLN A 205 -14.01 7.38 -15.61
CA GLN A 205 -14.23 7.76 -17.00
C GLN A 205 -14.67 9.23 -17.15
N ALA A 206 -15.39 9.76 -16.16
CA ALA A 206 -15.82 11.16 -16.13
C ALA A 206 -14.67 12.16 -15.89
N HIS A 207 -13.47 11.69 -15.58
CA HIS A 207 -12.28 12.51 -15.31
C HIS A 207 -11.14 12.27 -16.29
N VAL A 208 -11.09 11.12 -16.97
CA VAL A 208 -9.97 10.80 -17.89
C VAL A 208 -10.35 11.05 -19.36
N PRO A 209 -9.39 11.41 -20.22
CA PRO A 209 -9.64 11.59 -21.65
C PRO A 209 -10.14 10.30 -22.33
N ALA A 210 -10.91 10.43 -23.41
CA ALA A 210 -11.50 9.30 -24.13
C ALA A 210 -10.49 8.29 -24.73
N VAL A 211 -9.21 8.65 -24.83
CA VAL A 211 -8.13 7.72 -25.22
C VAL A 211 -7.77 6.70 -24.13
N VAL A 212 -8.23 6.94 -22.90
CA VAL A 212 -8.14 6.01 -21.77
C VAL A 212 -9.49 5.37 -21.58
N GLN A 213 -9.55 4.06 -21.83
CA GLN A 213 -10.71 3.25 -21.54
C GLN A 213 -10.67 2.77 -20.09
N VAL A 214 -11.83 2.61 -19.48
CA VAL A 214 -11.95 2.02 -18.14
C VAL A 214 -12.63 0.66 -18.25
N GLY A 215 -12.04 -0.35 -17.62
CA GLY A 215 -12.56 -1.72 -17.62
C GLY A 215 -12.25 -2.46 -16.33
N VAL A 216 -12.40 -3.79 -16.36
CA VAL A 216 -12.23 -4.66 -15.19
C VAL A 216 -11.19 -5.73 -15.44
N THR A 217 -10.41 -6.07 -14.42
CA THR A 217 -9.32 -7.06 -14.50
C THR A 217 -9.87 -8.45 -14.83
N SER A 218 -11.02 -8.83 -14.27
CA SER A 218 -11.70 -10.10 -14.58
C SER A 218 -12.07 -10.23 -16.06
N GLY A 219 -12.58 -9.17 -16.68
CA GLY A 219 -12.84 -9.13 -18.12
C GLY A 219 -11.56 -9.15 -18.95
N ARG A 220 -10.47 -8.53 -18.46
CA ARG A 220 -9.19 -8.51 -19.16
C ARG A 220 -8.53 -9.89 -19.22
N PHE A 221 -8.56 -10.62 -18.12
CA PHE A 221 -7.96 -11.95 -17.97
C PHE A 221 -8.98 -13.09 -18.07
N SER A 222 -10.10 -12.85 -18.76
CA SER A 222 -11.17 -13.81 -18.96
C SER A 222 -10.65 -15.13 -19.56
N ILE A 223 -11.26 -16.25 -19.15
CA ILE A 223 -11.04 -17.56 -19.79
C ILE A 223 -11.95 -17.78 -21.01
N GLU A 224 -12.76 -16.78 -21.36
CA GLU A 224 -13.69 -16.82 -22.48
C GLU A 224 -13.26 -15.87 -23.60
N GLY A 225 -13.66 -16.20 -24.83
CA GLY A 225 -13.44 -15.38 -26.02
C GLY A 225 -12.00 -15.38 -26.53
N GLU A 226 -11.70 -14.45 -27.44
CA GLU A 226 -10.43 -14.39 -28.19
C GLU A 226 -9.19 -14.22 -27.30
N ARG A 227 -9.35 -13.74 -26.07
CA ARG A 227 -8.25 -13.48 -25.13
C ARG A 227 -7.93 -14.66 -24.22
N ALA A 228 -8.73 -15.72 -24.22
CA ALA A 228 -8.60 -16.87 -23.32
C ALA A 228 -7.23 -17.57 -23.45
N GLU A 229 -6.72 -17.68 -24.68
CA GLU A 229 -5.42 -18.29 -24.92
C GLU A 229 -4.29 -17.47 -24.29
N TRP A 230 -4.32 -16.15 -24.48
CA TRP A 230 -3.33 -15.23 -23.93
C TRP A 230 -3.41 -15.15 -22.40
N SER A 231 -4.61 -14.99 -21.85
CA SER A 231 -4.81 -14.83 -20.41
C SER A 231 -4.32 -16.06 -19.65
N THR A 232 -4.47 -17.25 -20.22
CA THR A 232 -4.07 -18.51 -19.58
C THR A 232 -2.64 -18.95 -19.90
N ARG A 233 -1.89 -18.23 -20.73
CA ARG A 233 -0.61 -18.73 -21.27
C ARG A 233 0.45 -19.01 -20.22
N LEU A 234 0.60 -18.14 -19.22
CA LEU A 234 1.51 -18.41 -18.10
C LEU A 234 1.06 -19.63 -17.28
N LEU A 235 -0.25 -19.81 -17.07
CA LEU A 235 -0.75 -20.97 -16.34
C LEU A 235 -0.44 -22.26 -17.09
N ARG A 236 -0.62 -22.28 -18.41
CA ARG A 236 -0.26 -23.41 -19.27
C ARG A 236 1.24 -23.75 -19.14
N ALA A 237 2.10 -22.73 -19.11
CA ALA A 237 3.54 -22.92 -18.89
C ALA A 237 3.84 -23.54 -17.50
N PHE A 238 3.16 -23.08 -16.44
CA PHE A 238 3.25 -23.68 -15.11
C PHE A 238 2.76 -25.13 -15.09
N ILE A 239 1.70 -25.47 -15.82
CA ILE A 239 1.19 -26.86 -15.87
C ILE A 239 2.16 -27.77 -16.63
N ALA A 240 2.75 -27.28 -17.72
CA ALA A 240 3.65 -28.05 -18.55
C ALA A 240 5.03 -28.31 -17.91
N ASP A 241 5.54 -27.37 -17.10
CA ASP A 241 6.87 -27.44 -16.47
C ASP A 241 6.84 -26.94 -15.02
N TYR A 242 5.95 -27.53 -14.21
CA TYR A 242 5.64 -27.06 -12.86
C TYR A 242 6.87 -26.91 -11.96
N SER A 243 7.69 -27.96 -11.84
CA SER A 243 8.86 -27.96 -10.96
C SER A 243 9.83 -26.83 -11.30
N PHE A 244 10.05 -26.57 -12.58
CA PHE A 244 10.92 -25.49 -13.03
C PHE A 244 10.31 -24.12 -12.75
N MET A 245 9.06 -23.91 -13.18
CA MET A 245 8.37 -22.62 -13.06
C MET A 245 8.19 -22.21 -11.59
N ALA A 246 7.78 -23.15 -10.72
CA ALA A 246 7.66 -22.93 -9.29
C ALA A 246 9.05 -22.71 -8.63
N GLY A 247 10.09 -23.40 -9.10
CA GLY A 247 11.47 -23.18 -8.68
C GLY A 247 11.95 -21.76 -8.97
N CYS A 248 11.75 -21.27 -10.20
CA CYS A 248 12.08 -19.89 -10.58
C CYS A 248 11.31 -18.86 -9.76
N TYR A 249 10.01 -19.10 -9.52
CA TYR A 249 9.17 -18.22 -8.71
C TYR A 249 9.69 -18.13 -7.26
N ASN A 250 9.94 -19.27 -6.62
CA ASN A 250 10.44 -19.31 -5.24
C ASN A 250 11.83 -18.67 -5.09
N GLN A 251 12.71 -18.88 -6.07
CA GLN A 251 14.03 -18.24 -6.09
C GLN A 251 13.92 -16.72 -6.26
N ALA A 252 13.00 -16.24 -7.10
CA ALA A 252 12.75 -14.81 -7.26
C ALA A 252 12.22 -14.15 -5.98
N LEU A 253 11.36 -14.85 -5.23
CA LEU A 253 10.90 -14.38 -3.91
C LEU A 253 12.04 -14.31 -2.89
N ALA A 254 12.90 -15.33 -2.84
CA ALA A 254 14.04 -15.37 -1.93
C ALA A 254 15.05 -14.25 -2.23
N GLU A 255 15.33 -13.97 -3.51
CA GLU A 255 16.23 -12.89 -3.94
C GLU A 255 15.70 -11.50 -3.57
N ALA A 256 14.39 -11.31 -3.62
CA ALA A 256 13.78 -10.00 -3.39
C ALA A 256 13.59 -9.64 -1.90
N GLU A 257 13.76 -10.61 -0.98
CA GLU A 257 13.63 -10.43 0.48
C GLU A 257 12.31 -9.75 0.94
N LEU A 258 11.22 -9.94 0.19
CA LEU A 258 9.93 -9.25 0.44
C LEU A 258 9.07 -9.87 1.55
N GLY A 259 9.54 -10.93 2.23
CA GLY A 259 8.76 -11.63 3.25
C GLY A 259 7.51 -12.36 2.73
N LEU A 260 7.44 -12.64 1.41
CA LEU A 260 6.37 -13.41 0.80
C LEU A 260 6.62 -14.91 0.94
N ASN A 261 5.54 -15.66 1.16
CA ASN A 261 5.61 -17.12 1.24
C ASN A 261 5.92 -17.71 -0.13
N ALA A 262 6.92 -18.60 -0.17
CA ALA A 262 7.20 -19.46 -1.31
C ALA A 262 6.02 -20.41 -1.58
N LEU A 263 5.87 -20.83 -2.83
CA LEU A 263 4.94 -21.90 -3.22
C LEU A 263 5.38 -23.21 -2.58
N ASP A 264 4.44 -23.91 -1.94
CA ASP A 264 4.65 -25.28 -1.51
C ASP A 264 4.60 -26.23 -2.72
N GLN A 265 5.79 -26.58 -3.21
CA GLN A 265 5.93 -27.42 -4.39
C GLN A 265 5.34 -28.82 -4.18
N ALA A 266 5.43 -29.37 -2.97
CA ALA A 266 4.92 -30.70 -2.65
C ALA A 266 3.39 -30.75 -2.67
N ARG A 267 2.73 -29.62 -2.37
CA ARG A 267 1.27 -29.48 -2.43
C ARG A 267 0.76 -29.00 -3.78
N GLY A 268 1.63 -28.80 -4.77
CA GLY A 268 1.21 -28.34 -6.09
C GLY A 268 0.75 -26.89 -6.14
N GLU A 269 1.11 -26.03 -5.17
CA GLU A 269 0.61 -24.65 -5.12
C GLU A 269 0.98 -23.85 -6.37
N LEU A 270 -0.01 -23.15 -6.94
CA LEU A 270 0.19 -22.28 -8.10
C LEU A 270 0.13 -20.79 -7.71
N PRO A 271 0.89 -19.92 -8.40
CA PRO A 271 0.85 -18.47 -8.20
C PRO A 271 -0.34 -17.82 -8.93
N PHE A 272 -1.50 -18.46 -8.93
CA PHE A 272 -2.72 -17.99 -9.59
C PHE A 272 -3.93 -18.09 -8.65
N PHE A 273 -4.96 -17.30 -8.96
CA PHE A 273 -6.30 -17.49 -8.44
C PHE A 273 -7.25 -17.88 -9.57
N ALA A 274 -8.29 -18.66 -9.27
CA ALA A 274 -9.48 -18.73 -10.10
C ALA A 274 -10.52 -17.79 -9.51
N VAL A 275 -11.07 -16.89 -10.33
CA VAL A 275 -12.23 -16.07 -9.96
C VAL A 275 -13.48 -16.75 -10.50
N LEU A 276 -14.44 -17.02 -9.63
CA LEU A 276 -15.63 -17.83 -9.87
C LEU A 276 -16.90 -17.01 -9.61
N ARG A 277 -17.96 -17.30 -10.36
CA ARG A 277 -19.33 -16.97 -9.98
C ARG A 277 -19.91 -18.14 -9.19
N ARG A 278 -20.24 -17.91 -7.93
CA ARG A 278 -20.79 -18.92 -7.03
C ARG A 278 -21.91 -18.31 -6.21
N ASP A 279 -23.09 -18.92 -6.22
CA ASP A 279 -24.24 -18.50 -5.40
C ASP A 279 -24.58 -17.00 -5.52
N GLY A 280 -24.46 -16.46 -6.75
CA GLY A 280 -24.71 -15.04 -7.04
C GLY A 280 -23.61 -14.08 -6.57
N ARG A 281 -22.50 -14.60 -6.04
CA ARG A 281 -21.29 -13.89 -5.61
C ARG A 281 -20.15 -14.07 -6.61
N MET A 282 -19.20 -13.14 -6.58
CA MET A 282 -17.90 -13.29 -7.24
C MET A 282 -16.83 -13.55 -6.18
N VAL A 283 -16.16 -14.70 -6.29
CA VAL A 283 -15.17 -15.13 -5.29
C VAL A 283 -13.88 -15.53 -5.98
N ARG A 284 -12.76 -15.44 -5.27
CA ARG A 284 -11.49 -16.01 -5.69
C ARG A 284 -11.11 -17.18 -4.80
N VAL A 285 -10.42 -18.15 -5.39
CA VAL A 285 -9.82 -19.29 -4.71
C VAL A 285 -8.43 -19.55 -5.29
N ALA A 286 -7.49 -19.99 -4.45
CA ALA A 286 -6.15 -20.33 -4.89
C ALA A 286 -6.18 -21.60 -5.78
N LEU A 287 -5.31 -21.62 -6.78
CA LEU A 287 -5.12 -22.78 -7.66
C LEU A 287 -3.99 -23.69 -7.16
N ALA A 288 -4.14 -24.99 -7.40
CA ALA A 288 -3.11 -26.00 -7.20
C ALA A 288 -3.12 -27.03 -8.34
N LEU A 289 -1.98 -27.67 -8.59
CA LEU A 289 -1.81 -28.76 -9.55
C LEU A 289 -1.59 -30.09 -8.79
N GLU A 290 -2.57 -30.99 -8.87
CA GLU A 290 -2.55 -32.30 -8.23
C GLU A 290 -2.50 -33.40 -9.30
N GLY A 291 -1.30 -33.87 -9.64
CA GLY A 291 -1.11 -34.85 -10.71
C GLY A 291 -1.54 -34.26 -12.06
N ASP A 292 -2.55 -34.84 -12.70
CA ASP A 292 -3.15 -34.37 -13.96
C ASP A 292 -4.38 -33.48 -13.77
N ARG A 293 -4.54 -32.89 -12.57
CA ARG A 293 -5.70 -32.06 -12.22
C ARG A 293 -5.32 -30.67 -11.75
N LEU A 294 -6.00 -29.67 -12.31
CA LEU A 294 -6.02 -28.31 -11.78
C LEU A 294 -7.15 -28.21 -10.76
N VAL A 295 -6.84 -27.82 -9.52
CA VAL A 295 -7.76 -27.79 -8.38
C VAL A 295 -8.01 -26.37 -7.91
N ALA A 296 -9.27 -26.05 -7.63
CA ALA A 296 -9.76 -24.77 -7.13
C ALA A 296 -10.82 -25.01 -6.04
N GLY A 297 -10.40 -25.08 -4.77
CA GLY A 297 -11.31 -25.35 -3.65
C GLY A 297 -11.88 -26.77 -3.71
N ALA A 298 -13.15 -26.91 -4.10
CA ALA A 298 -13.81 -28.22 -4.31
C ALA A 298 -13.90 -28.62 -5.79
N LEU A 299 -13.52 -27.73 -6.71
CA LEU A 299 -13.54 -27.97 -8.15
C LEU A 299 -12.21 -28.58 -8.58
N ALA A 300 -12.25 -29.49 -9.55
CA ALA A 300 -11.07 -30.13 -10.12
C ALA A 300 -11.30 -30.41 -11.60
N TRP A 301 -10.35 -30.01 -12.44
CA TRP A 301 -10.40 -30.19 -13.88
C TRP A 301 -9.21 -30.97 -14.39
N LYS A 302 -9.45 -31.91 -15.31
CA LYS A 302 -8.38 -32.67 -15.93
C LYS A 302 -7.60 -31.79 -16.91
N VAL A 303 -6.29 -31.71 -16.75
CA VAL A 303 -5.39 -30.94 -17.62
C VAL A 303 -4.43 -31.85 -18.34
N ASP A 304 -3.91 -31.40 -19.49
CA ASP A 304 -2.80 -32.07 -20.15
C ASP A 304 -1.49 -31.51 -19.60
N VAL A 305 -0.81 -32.28 -18.75
CA VAL A 305 0.48 -31.89 -18.16
C VAL A 305 1.64 -31.88 -19.15
N ALA A 306 1.49 -32.48 -20.33
CA ALA A 306 2.54 -32.44 -21.35
C ALA A 306 2.50 -31.14 -22.16
N THR A 307 1.29 -30.63 -22.43
CA THR A 307 1.09 -29.42 -23.26
C THR A 307 0.67 -28.19 -22.45
N GLY A 308 0.29 -28.38 -21.18
CA GLY A 308 -0.34 -27.37 -20.35
C GLY A 308 -1.80 -27.10 -20.72
N ALA A 309 -2.43 -27.89 -21.60
CA ALA A 309 -3.77 -27.58 -22.08
C ALA A 309 -4.83 -27.61 -20.97
N LEU A 310 -5.69 -26.59 -21.00
CA LEU A 310 -6.75 -26.35 -20.02
C LEU A 310 -8.12 -26.70 -20.61
N PRO A 311 -9.02 -27.33 -19.83
CA PRO A 311 -10.39 -27.60 -20.23
C PRO A 311 -11.27 -26.36 -19.99
N LEU A 312 -11.07 -25.31 -20.80
CA LEU A 312 -11.71 -24.00 -20.60
C LEU A 312 -13.25 -24.07 -20.59
N ASP A 313 -13.84 -24.95 -21.40
CA ASP A 313 -15.30 -25.13 -21.45
C ASP A 313 -15.85 -25.72 -20.13
N ASP A 314 -15.14 -26.68 -19.53
CA ASP A 314 -15.52 -27.24 -18.23
C ASP A 314 -15.34 -26.21 -17.12
N MET A 315 -14.25 -25.44 -17.17
CA MET A 315 -13.98 -24.35 -16.22
C MET A 315 -15.07 -23.26 -16.29
N SER A 316 -15.45 -22.83 -17.49
CA SER A 316 -16.53 -21.84 -17.69
C SER A 316 -17.88 -22.39 -17.21
N ARG A 317 -18.20 -23.66 -17.51
CA ARG A 317 -19.42 -24.33 -17.02
C ARG A 317 -19.49 -24.36 -15.49
N ASP A 318 -18.35 -24.56 -14.83
CA ASP A 318 -18.24 -24.56 -13.36
C ASP A 318 -18.15 -23.13 -12.78
N GLY A 319 -18.33 -22.11 -13.61
CA GLY A 319 -18.48 -20.71 -13.20
C GLY A 319 -17.17 -19.92 -13.13
N VAL A 320 -16.04 -20.46 -13.63
CA VAL A 320 -14.78 -19.71 -13.71
C VAL A 320 -14.91 -18.56 -14.71
N VAL A 321 -14.64 -17.34 -14.25
CA VAL A 321 -14.68 -16.12 -15.06
C VAL A 321 -13.29 -15.80 -15.61
N CYS A 322 -12.27 -15.84 -14.74
CA CYS A 322 -10.90 -15.49 -15.12
C CYS A 322 -9.87 -16.22 -14.23
N VAL A 323 -8.62 -16.25 -14.71
CA VAL A 323 -7.49 -16.84 -13.97
C VAL A 323 -6.33 -15.84 -13.92
N PRO A 324 -6.40 -14.84 -13.02
CA PRO A 324 -5.33 -13.89 -12.82
C PRO A 324 -4.16 -14.50 -12.04
N GLY A 325 -2.94 -14.08 -12.37
CA GLY A 325 -1.78 -14.31 -11.53
C GLY A 325 -1.91 -13.60 -10.18
N LYS A 326 -1.27 -14.14 -9.14
CA LYS A 326 -0.98 -13.43 -7.90
C LYS A 326 -0.09 -12.22 -8.19
N ALA A 327 0.05 -11.29 -7.24
CA ALA A 327 0.64 -9.97 -7.50
C ALA A 327 1.97 -9.95 -8.28
N VAL A 328 2.92 -10.85 -7.98
CA VAL A 328 4.18 -11.00 -8.73
C VAL A 328 3.94 -11.41 -10.19
N LEU A 329 3.03 -12.36 -10.40
CA LEU A 329 2.75 -12.93 -11.71
C LEU A 329 1.82 -12.05 -12.55
N LEU A 330 0.89 -11.33 -11.92
CA LEU A 330 -0.03 -10.39 -12.59
C LEU A 330 0.73 -9.31 -13.35
N VAL A 331 1.83 -8.80 -12.77
CA VAL A 331 2.73 -7.83 -13.40
C VAL A 331 3.26 -8.38 -14.73
N LEU A 332 3.69 -9.65 -14.75
CA LEU A 332 4.18 -10.30 -15.96
C LEU A 332 3.03 -10.58 -16.95
N GLN A 333 1.92 -11.14 -16.45
CA GLN A 333 0.75 -11.53 -17.25
C GLN A 333 0.18 -10.34 -18.04
N ALA A 334 0.08 -9.15 -17.42
CA ALA A 334 -0.41 -7.94 -18.08
C ALA A 334 0.47 -7.46 -19.24
N ARG A 335 1.76 -7.82 -19.23
CA ARG A 335 2.77 -7.32 -20.18
C ARG A 335 3.11 -8.30 -21.31
N LEU A 336 2.62 -9.54 -21.25
CA LEU A 336 2.93 -10.54 -22.28
C LEU A 336 2.28 -10.22 -23.63
N ALA A 337 3.05 -10.28 -24.70
CA ALA A 337 2.54 -10.19 -26.08
C ALA A 337 1.67 -11.42 -26.44
N PRO A 338 0.83 -11.36 -27.49
CA PRO A 338 0.53 -10.19 -28.33
C PRO A 338 -0.54 -9.26 -27.76
N HIS A 339 -1.28 -9.68 -26.73
CA HIS A 339 -2.41 -8.92 -26.21
C HIS A 339 -2.12 -8.08 -24.96
N GLY A 340 -0.93 -8.19 -24.36
CA GLY A 340 -0.48 -7.31 -23.29
C GLY A 340 -0.13 -5.92 -23.78
N ALA A 341 0.20 -5.03 -22.85
CA ALA A 341 0.67 -3.68 -23.14
C ALA A 341 1.77 -3.27 -22.15
N ALA A 342 2.34 -2.08 -22.33
CA ALA A 342 3.20 -1.53 -21.28
C ALA A 342 2.40 -1.30 -20.00
N LEU A 343 2.94 -1.74 -18.85
CA LEU A 343 2.25 -1.61 -17.58
C LEU A 343 2.64 -0.29 -16.90
N VAL A 344 1.67 0.62 -16.80
CA VAL A 344 1.83 1.95 -16.20
C VAL A 344 1.52 1.90 -14.71
N LEU A 345 2.52 2.28 -13.91
CA LEU A 345 2.50 2.31 -12.44
C LEU A 345 2.95 3.68 -11.91
N PRO A 346 2.52 4.09 -10.72
CA PRO A 346 3.10 5.26 -10.05
C PRO A 346 4.59 5.04 -9.73
N TYR A 347 5.31 6.14 -9.47
CA TYR A 347 6.68 6.13 -8.95
C TYR A 347 6.76 5.29 -7.67
N ARG A 348 7.83 4.49 -7.54
CA ARG A 348 8.01 3.40 -6.55
C ARG A 348 7.04 2.21 -6.64
N GLY A 349 5.91 2.33 -7.32
CA GLY A 349 5.10 1.19 -7.74
C GLY A 349 4.58 0.28 -6.63
N SER A 350 4.43 -1.00 -6.99
CA SER A 350 4.12 -2.07 -6.06
C SER A 350 5.37 -2.58 -5.35
N VAL A 351 5.23 -2.96 -4.08
CA VAL A 351 6.29 -3.61 -3.31
C VAL A 351 6.74 -4.95 -3.92
N TYR A 352 5.92 -5.54 -4.78
CA TYR A 352 6.18 -6.83 -5.45
C TYR A 352 7.09 -6.74 -6.68
N MET A 353 7.42 -5.51 -7.12
CA MET A 353 8.16 -5.29 -8.36
C MET A 353 9.55 -5.93 -8.40
N PRO A 354 10.37 -5.93 -7.32
CA PRO A 354 11.66 -6.63 -7.33
C PRO A 354 11.52 -8.13 -7.60
N ALA A 355 10.54 -8.80 -6.97
CA ALA A 355 10.27 -10.22 -7.21
C ALA A 355 9.74 -10.47 -8.63
N ALA A 356 8.86 -9.61 -9.15
CA ALA A 356 8.35 -9.73 -10.52
C ALA A 356 9.50 -9.62 -11.57
N ARG A 357 10.43 -8.69 -11.37
CA ARG A 357 11.63 -8.52 -12.21
C ARG A 357 12.56 -9.73 -12.12
N ALA A 358 12.86 -10.20 -10.91
CA ALA A 358 13.70 -11.38 -10.72
C ALA A 358 13.08 -12.62 -11.38
N PHE A 359 11.76 -12.78 -11.30
CA PHE A 359 11.04 -13.87 -11.95
C PHE A 359 11.10 -13.76 -13.49
N GLU A 360 10.78 -12.58 -14.05
CA GLU A 360 10.88 -12.32 -15.49
C GLU A 360 12.29 -12.60 -16.03
N ARG A 361 13.32 -12.12 -15.33
CA ARG A 361 14.74 -12.33 -15.70
C ARG A 361 15.08 -13.82 -15.74
N ARG A 362 14.71 -14.59 -14.71
CA ARG A 362 14.97 -16.03 -14.64
C ARG A 362 14.28 -16.81 -15.77
N LEU A 363 13.03 -16.46 -16.11
CA LEU A 363 12.33 -17.08 -17.23
C LEU A 363 12.99 -16.75 -18.58
N ARG A 364 13.47 -15.51 -18.74
CA ARG A 364 14.18 -15.08 -19.95
C ARG A 364 15.52 -15.82 -20.10
N GLU A 365 16.33 -15.85 -19.05
CA GLU A 365 17.65 -16.50 -19.05
C GLU A 365 17.58 -18.00 -19.31
N SER A 366 16.48 -18.64 -18.89
CA SER A 366 16.23 -20.07 -19.12
C SER A 366 15.52 -20.40 -20.43
N GLY A 367 15.14 -19.39 -21.23
CA GLY A 367 14.37 -19.61 -22.46
C GLY A 367 12.98 -20.20 -22.22
N ARG A 368 12.39 -19.96 -21.04
CA ARG A 368 11.07 -20.45 -20.63
C ARG A 368 10.00 -19.35 -20.57
N LEU A 369 10.36 -18.13 -20.95
CA LEU A 369 9.40 -17.04 -21.12
C LEU A 369 8.55 -17.32 -22.37
N PRO A 370 7.22 -17.41 -22.26
CA PRO A 370 6.38 -17.88 -23.37
C PRO A 370 6.27 -16.88 -24.52
N ASP A 371 6.36 -15.59 -24.23
CA ASP A 371 6.26 -14.51 -25.23
C ASP A 371 7.16 -13.33 -24.86
N ALA A 372 7.29 -12.37 -25.79
CA ALA A 372 7.88 -11.08 -25.50
C ALA A 372 7.11 -10.36 -24.37
N VAL A 373 7.84 -9.67 -23.50
CA VAL A 373 7.28 -8.89 -22.39
C VAL A 373 7.48 -7.42 -22.68
N LEU A 374 6.38 -6.67 -22.75
CA LEU A 374 6.36 -5.22 -22.98
C LEU A 374 6.90 -4.46 -21.76
N PRO A 375 7.29 -3.19 -21.85
CA PRO A 375 7.99 -2.51 -20.75
C PRO A 375 7.10 -2.21 -19.54
N LEU A 376 7.76 -1.90 -18.42
CA LEU A 376 7.16 -1.21 -17.29
C LEU A 376 7.35 0.29 -17.47
N CYS A 377 6.30 1.06 -17.21
CA CYS A 377 6.35 2.51 -17.30
C CYS A 377 6.00 3.13 -15.95
N ARG A 378 6.77 4.13 -15.55
CA ARG A 378 6.60 4.86 -14.29
C ARG A 378 6.07 6.26 -14.57
N VAL A 379 5.19 6.71 -13.68
CA VAL A 379 4.73 8.10 -13.63
C VAL A 379 5.18 8.73 -12.33
N LYS A 380 5.97 9.79 -12.41
CA LYS A 380 6.47 10.55 -11.27
C LYS A 380 6.01 12.00 -11.37
N PHE A 381 5.44 12.52 -10.28
CA PHE A 381 4.84 13.85 -10.25
C PHE A 381 5.74 14.91 -9.62
N ASN A 382 6.77 14.52 -8.86
CA ASN A 382 7.60 15.44 -8.07
C ASN A 382 6.76 16.47 -7.28
N PHE A 383 5.62 16.03 -6.73
CA PHE A 383 4.55 16.94 -6.35
C PHE A 383 4.96 18.00 -5.32
N ILE A 384 5.80 17.64 -4.35
CA ILE A 384 6.33 18.59 -3.35
C ILE A 384 7.24 19.63 -4.01
N GLU A 385 7.97 19.30 -5.08
CA GLU A 385 8.82 20.27 -5.79
C GLU A 385 8.00 21.38 -6.44
N HIS A 386 6.79 21.05 -6.92
CA HIS A 386 5.85 22.04 -7.48
C HIS A 386 5.31 23.03 -6.44
N TRP A 387 5.53 22.79 -5.14
CA TRP A 387 5.14 23.73 -4.10
C TRP A 387 6.12 24.91 -4.00
N ARG A 388 7.30 24.83 -4.62
CA ARG A 388 8.25 25.96 -4.65
C ARG A 388 7.60 27.16 -5.34
N GLY A 389 7.54 28.29 -4.63
CA GLY A 389 6.84 29.50 -5.07
C GLY A 389 5.33 29.48 -4.81
N CYS A 390 4.77 28.41 -4.25
CA CYS A 390 3.39 28.38 -3.76
C CYS A 390 3.33 28.92 -2.32
N HIS A 391 2.68 30.06 -2.15
CA HIS A 391 2.61 30.75 -0.85
C HIS A 391 1.40 30.36 0.02
N THR A 392 0.58 29.42 -0.45
CA THR A 392 -0.59 28.91 0.27
C THR A 392 -0.18 28.31 1.61
N LEU A 393 -0.79 28.78 2.70
CA LEU A 393 -0.56 28.25 4.03
C LEU A 393 -1.14 26.84 4.16
N ILE A 394 -0.35 25.92 4.72
CA ILE A 394 -0.76 24.56 5.03
C ILE A 394 -0.57 24.27 6.52
N ARG A 395 -1.53 23.54 7.10
CA ARG A 395 -1.41 22.98 8.44
C ARG A 395 -0.70 21.64 8.38
N LEU A 396 0.36 21.52 9.15
CA LEU A 396 1.23 20.35 9.15
C LEU A 396 0.74 19.28 10.13
N PRO A 397 0.93 17.99 9.80
CA PRO A 397 0.77 16.91 10.78
C PRO A 397 1.84 17.05 11.87
N ARG A 398 1.51 16.61 13.09
CA ARG A 398 2.33 16.82 14.30
C ARG A 398 3.81 16.45 14.12
N TYR A 399 4.09 15.33 13.46
CA TYR A 399 5.46 14.85 13.28
C TYR A 399 6.32 15.79 12.40
N LEU A 400 5.68 16.57 11.51
CA LEU A 400 6.32 17.62 10.73
C LEU A 400 6.40 18.94 11.50
N CYS A 401 5.40 19.26 12.33
CA CYS A 401 5.45 20.46 13.18
C CYS A 401 6.70 20.46 14.07
N GLU A 402 7.03 19.32 14.66
CA GLU A 402 8.21 19.16 15.51
C GLU A 402 9.53 19.26 14.73
N ALA A 403 9.53 18.91 13.43
CA ALA A 403 10.70 18.99 12.58
C ALA A 403 10.92 20.39 11.98
N LEU A 404 9.83 21.07 11.62
CA LEU A 404 9.83 22.37 10.93
C LEU A 404 9.61 23.57 11.86
N GLY A 405 9.25 23.34 13.12
CA GLY A 405 9.13 24.38 14.14
C GLY A 405 7.83 25.21 14.10
N GLY A 406 6.80 24.74 13.39
CA GLY A 406 5.51 25.43 13.28
C GLY A 406 4.38 24.50 12.90
N ALA A 407 3.17 24.79 13.39
CA ALA A 407 1.96 24.02 13.06
C ALA A 407 1.38 24.39 11.69
N GLU A 408 1.63 25.62 11.24
CA GLU A 408 1.18 26.13 9.95
C GLU A 408 2.36 26.81 9.25
N LEU A 409 2.65 26.41 8.01
CA LEU A 409 3.73 26.93 7.19
C LEU A 409 3.28 27.07 5.75
N LYS A 410 3.89 27.99 5.00
CA LYS A 410 3.64 28.11 3.57
C LYS A 410 4.19 26.89 2.83
N ALA A 411 3.49 26.43 1.81
CA ALA A 411 3.86 25.24 1.04
C ALA A 411 5.30 25.32 0.47
N ASP A 412 5.71 26.50 -0.03
CA ASP A 412 7.07 26.76 -0.51
C ASP A 412 8.15 26.50 0.56
N ARG A 413 7.94 26.99 1.79
CA ARG A 413 8.87 26.79 2.91
C ARG A 413 8.99 25.33 3.30
N VAL A 414 7.90 24.60 3.24
CA VAL A 414 7.89 23.17 3.52
C VAL A 414 8.70 22.43 2.45
N ALA A 415 8.46 22.71 1.17
CA ALA A 415 9.20 22.10 0.07
C ALA A 415 10.70 22.46 0.04
N GLU A 416 11.07 23.67 0.46
CA GLU A 416 12.48 24.08 0.62
C GLU A 416 13.18 23.30 1.74
N ALA A 417 12.52 23.05 2.87
CA ALA A 417 13.13 22.44 4.05
C ALA A 417 13.16 20.91 4.03
N LEU A 418 12.23 20.26 3.32
CA LEU A 418 12.07 18.81 3.34
C LEU A 418 13.32 18.01 2.88
N PRO A 419 14.06 18.39 1.83
CA PRO A 419 15.26 17.67 1.42
C PRO A 419 16.32 17.57 2.53
N ASP A 420 16.59 18.67 3.23
CA ASP A 420 17.56 18.71 4.32
C ASP A 420 17.09 17.89 5.53
N LEU A 421 15.79 17.96 5.85
CA LEU A 421 15.19 17.14 6.90
C LEU A 421 15.26 15.64 6.59
N ALA A 422 14.99 15.25 5.35
CA ALA A 422 15.09 13.85 4.92
C ALA A 422 16.55 13.35 4.97
N ALA A 423 17.51 14.18 4.54
CA ALA A 423 18.93 13.87 4.63
C ALA A 423 19.38 13.71 6.09
N GLN A 424 18.97 14.61 6.98
CA GLN A 424 19.24 14.51 8.41
C GLN A 424 18.59 13.26 9.03
N ALA A 425 17.32 12.99 8.71
CA ALA A 425 16.60 11.82 9.21
C ALA A 425 17.31 10.52 8.83
N ARG A 426 17.78 10.41 7.58
CA ARG A 426 18.56 9.26 7.09
C ARG A 426 19.87 9.11 7.85
N ALA A 427 20.64 10.19 7.99
CA ALA A 427 21.92 10.15 8.71
C ALA A 427 21.75 9.73 10.18
N GLU A 428 20.71 10.24 10.85
CA GLU A 428 20.42 9.87 12.23
C GLU A 428 19.96 8.41 12.36
N LEU A 429 19.12 7.90 11.44
CA LEU A 429 18.71 6.49 11.45
C LEU A 429 19.90 5.54 11.23
N GLU A 430 20.80 5.88 10.31
CA GLU A 430 22.03 5.09 10.09
C GLU A 430 22.93 5.11 11.33
N GLN A 431 23.08 6.27 11.98
CA GLN A 431 23.80 6.37 13.25
C GLN A 431 23.15 5.48 14.35
N MET A 432 21.82 5.44 14.42
CA MET A 432 21.09 4.64 15.42
C MET A 432 21.25 3.12 15.26
N ARG A 433 21.74 2.61 14.11
CA ARG A 433 21.95 1.16 13.91
C ARG A 433 23.01 0.55 14.83
N THR A 434 23.98 1.35 15.29
CA THR A 434 25.08 0.87 16.15
C THR A 434 24.93 1.33 17.61
N PRO A 435 25.41 0.55 18.60
CA PRO A 435 25.43 0.99 19.99
C PRO A 435 26.16 2.33 20.19
N GLN A 436 27.36 2.47 19.61
CA GLN A 436 28.18 3.68 19.72
C GLN A 436 27.50 4.89 19.09
N GLY A 437 26.84 4.69 17.95
CA GLY A 437 26.08 5.74 17.29
C GLY A 437 24.87 6.19 18.11
N ARG A 438 24.12 5.26 18.72
CA ARG A 438 23.03 5.60 19.66
C ARG A 438 23.53 6.40 20.86
N ASP A 439 24.64 6.00 21.46
CA ASP A 439 25.23 6.73 22.60
C ASP A 439 25.69 8.13 22.22
N ALA A 440 26.34 8.28 21.06
CA ALA A 440 26.77 9.58 20.55
C ALA A 440 25.59 10.51 20.22
N LEU A 441 24.52 9.95 19.65
CA LEU A 441 23.30 10.69 19.37
C LEU A 441 22.60 11.12 20.67
N ALA A 442 22.52 10.22 21.66
CA ALA A 442 21.97 10.54 22.97
C ALA A 442 22.79 11.63 23.69
N ALA A 443 24.12 11.59 23.59
CA ALA A 443 25.00 12.64 24.12
C ALA A 443 24.71 14.01 23.49
N ARG A 444 24.48 14.05 22.18
CA ARG A 444 24.16 15.27 21.43
C ARG A 444 22.77 15.82 21.75
N LEU A 445 21.76 14.96 21.82
CA LEU A 445 20.36 15.38 21.91
C LEU A 445 19.81 15.44 23.36
N PHE A 446 20.37 14.62 24.25
CA PHE A 446 19.86 14.38 25.61
C PHE A 446 20.95 14.59 26.68
N GLY A 447 21.91 15.48 26.42
CA GLY A 447 23.07 15.70 27.30
C GLY A 447 22.71 16.08 28.75
N SER A 448 21.63 16.82 28.96
CA SER A 448 21.11 17.15 30.31
C SER A 448 20.64 15.92 31.07
N ASP A 449 19.92 15.01 30.40
CA ASP A 449 19.39 13.78 30.99
C ASP A 449 20.54 12.81 31.31
N LEU A 450 21.54 12.72 30.43
CA LEU A 450 22.75 11.93 30.67
C LEU A 450 23.57 12.45 31.85
N LYS A 451 23.71 13.77 31.97
CA LYS A 451 24.37 14.39 33.14
C LYS A 451 23.60 14.06 34.41
N ARG A 452 22.28 14.25 34.40
CA ARG A 452 21.41 13.95 35.53
C ARG A 452 21.48 12.49 35.95
N ARG A 453 21.48 11.56 34.98
CA ARG A 453 21.64 10.13 35.22
C ARG A 453 22.97 9.83 35.93
N ARG A 454 24.09 10.39 35.44
CA ARG A 454 25.42 10.20 36.06
C ARG A 454 25.48 10.70 37.50
N GLU A 455 24.91 11.88 37.76
CA GLU A 455 24.80 12.44 39.12
C GLU A 455 24.00 11.52 40.06
N LEU A 456 22.85 11.01 39.58
CA LEU A 456 22.01 10.09 40.35
C LEU A 456 22.70 8.74 40.58
N GLU A 457 23.42 8.20 39.59
CA GLU A 457 24.19 6.96 39.76
C GLU A 457 25.33 7.13 40.77
N ALA A 458 26.05 8.26 40.76
CA ALA A 458 27.07 8.58 41.75
C ALA A 458 26.47 8.63 43.15
N ARG A 459 25.36 9.37 43.32
CA ARG A 459 24.64 9.46 44.59
C ARG A 459 24.13 8.10 45.08
N ARG A 460 23.62 7.26 44.17
CA ARG A 460 23.19 5.90 44.50
C ARG A 460 24.33 5.05 45.04
N ARG A 461 25.54 5.16 44.45
CA ARG A 461 26.72 4.41 44.89
C ARG A 461 27.19 4.86 46.27
N GLU A 462 27.14 6.15 46.57
CA GLU A 462 27.43 6.70 47.91
C GLU A 462 26.46 6.13 48.96
N LEU A 463 25.15 6.19 48.71
CA LEU A 463 24.14 5.68 49.64
C LEU A 463 24.21 4.15 49.79
N ALA A 464 24.51 3.42 48.72
CA ALA A 464 24.61 1.96 48.80
C ALA A 464 25.80 1.46 49.65
N ALA A 465 26.79 2.32 49.95
CA ALA A 465 27.93 1.98 50.80
C ALA A 465 27.56 1.88 52.29
N ASP A 466 26.44 2.48 52.72
CA ASP A 466 25.95 2.43 54.09
C ASP A 466 24.65 1.58 54.19
N PRO A 467 24.65 0.47 54.97
CA PRO A 467 23.44 -0.32 55.21
C PRO A 467 22.23 0.48 55.69
N GLY A 468 22.44 1.58 56.43
CA GLY A 468 21.38 2.44 56.97
C GLY A 468 20.62 3.25 55.91
N THR A 469 21.20 3.45 54.72
CA THR A 469 20.60 4.28 53.65
C THR A 469 20.14 3.47 52.43
N ARG A 470 20.03 2.13 52.56
CA ARG A 470 19.56 1.24 51.47
C ARG A 470 18.20 1.63 50.89
N SER A 471 17.25 2.06 51.72
CA SER A 471 15.93 2.50 51.24
C SER A 471 16.03 3.76 50.37
N GLU A 472 16.94 4.69 50.70
CA GLU A 472 17.21 5.88 49.91
C GLU A 472 17.93 5.54 48.60
N ALA A 473 18.91 4.63 48.64
CA ALA A 473 19.55 4.11 47.43
C ALA A 473 18.52 3.46 46.48
N GLY A 474 17.51 2.76 47.02
CA GLY A 474 16.38 2.23 46.27
C GLY A 474 15.57 3.32 45.57
N ARG A 475 15.16 4.37 46.31
CA ARG A 475 14.44 5.52 45.73
C ARG A 475 15.23 6.23 44.63
N VAL A 476 16.54 6.43 44.82
CA VAL A 476 17.40 7.02 43.79
C VAL A 476 17.49 6.13 42.55
N TRP A 477 17.54 4.81 42.74
CA TRP A 477 17.55 3.85 41.64
C TRP A 477 16.27 3.89 40.80
N ASP A 478 15.11 4.07 41.43
CA ASP A 478 13.84 4.22 40.70
C ASP A 478 13.83 5.51 39.86
N ILE A 479 14.42 6.60 40.37
CA ILE A 479 14.60 7.84 39.59
C ILE A 479 15.55 7.62 38.40
N VAL A 480 16.65 6.87 38.58
CA VAL A 480 17.57 6.53 37.47
C VAL A 480 16.82 5.75 36.39
N LYS A 481 16.04 4.74 36.77
CA LYS A 481 15.21 3.97 35.82
C LYS A 481 14.23 4.86 35.07
N GLU A 482 13.60 5.82 35.73
CA GLU A 482 12.67 6.75 35.10
C GLU A 482 13.37 7.73 34.14
N VAL A 483 14.61 8.15 34.43
CA VAL A 483 15.43 8.90 33.47
C VAL A 483 15.76 8.03 32.26
N ASP A 484 16.22 6.79 32.46
CA ASP A 484 16.54 5.86 31.38
C ASP A 484 15.31 5.56 30.50
N ARG A 485 14.14 5.35 31.12
CA ARG A 485 12.87 5.13 30.42
C ARG A 485 12.50 6.31 29.53
N ARG A 486 12.55 7.54 30.06
CA ARG A 486 12.24 8.76 29.29
C ARG A 486 13.22 8.99 28.14
N MET A 487 14.52 8.73 28.36
CA MET A 487 15.50 8.82 27.28
C MET A 487 15.23 7.80 26.17
N LEU A 488 14.89 6.56 26.54
CA LEU A 488 14.52 5.53 25.58
C LEU A 488 13.26 5.91 24.80
N GLU A 489 12.23 6.41 25.48
CA GLU A 489 10.99 6.90 24.85
C GLU A 489 11.28 7.98 23.80
N ARG A 490 12.07 8.99 24.16
CA ARG A 490 12.47 10.07 23.23
C ARG A 490 13.30 9.56 22.06
N GLN A 491 14.18 8.58 22.27
CA GLN A 491 14.95 7.96 21.21
C GLN A 491 14.04 7.17 20.25
N THR A 492 13.09 6.42 20.78
CA THR A 492 12.08 5.70 19.99
C THR A 492 11.23 6.67 19.17
N GLU A 493 10.71 7.74 19.78
CA GLU A 493 9.94 8.78 19.08
C GLU A 493 10.76 9.45 17.97
N ARG A 494 12.04 9.71 18.20
CA ARG A 494 12.95 10.25 17.19
C ARG A 494 13.12 9.30 16.00
N ALA A 495 13.30 8.00 16.26
CA ALA A 495 13.41 6.99 15.20
C ALA A 495 12.12 6.92 14.38
N VAL A 496 10.96 6.85 15.04
CA VAL A 496 9.63 6.85 14.39
C VAL A 496 9.47 8.08 13.50
N ARG A 497 9.73 9.28 14.04
CA ARG A 497 9.61 10.53 13.29
C ARG A 497 10.56 10.56 12.09
N ASN A 498 11.79 10.09 12.24
CA ASN A 498 12.74 10.03 11.13
C ASN A 498 12.28 9.04 10.05
N LEU A 499 11.68 7.90 10.41
CA LEU A 499 11.04 7.00 9.43
C LEU A 499 9.90 7.71 8.70
N ARG A 500 9.03 8.43 9.41
CA ARG A 500 7.94 9.22 8.78
C ARG A 500 8.43 10.28 7.81
N LEU A 501 9.53 10.96 8.14
CA LEU A 501 10.15 11.93 7.24
C LEU A 501 10.65 11.27 5.95
N LEU A 502 11.16 10.04 6.03
CA LEU A 502 11.59 9.29 4.84
C LEU A 502 10.40 8.74 4.03
N ASP A 503 9.25 8.50 4.67
CA ASP A 503 8.01 8.10 3.99
C ASP A 503 7.46 9.23 3.11
N LEU A 504 7.83 10.49 3.32
CA LEU A 504 7.34 11.61 2.50
C LEU A 504 7.74 11.53 1.02
N ASP A 505 8.74 10.73 0.66
CA ASP A 505 9.01 10.49 -0.76
C ASP A 505 7.86 9.71 -1.45
N PHE A 506 7.05 8.97 -0.69
CA PHE A 506 5.79 8.42 -1.20
C PHE A 506 4.83 9.54 -1.66
N CYS A 507 4.75 10.62 -0.87
CA CYS A 507 3.88 11.77 -1.14
C CYS A 507 4.32 12.55 -2.39
N ASN A 508 5.56 12.36 -2.88
CA ASN A 508 5.98 12.99 -4.14
C ASN A 508 5.22 12.49 -5.38
N SER A 509 4.51 11.37 -5.28
CA SER A 509 3.75 10.83 -6.43
C SER A 509 2.46 10.11 -6.06
N ARG A 510 2.03 10.16 -4.79
CA ARG A 510 0.82 9.50 -4.27
C ARG A 510 0.21 10.27 -3.09
N GLY A 511 -1.04 9.95 -2.75
CA GLY A 511 -1.72 10.43 -1.55
C GLY A 511 -2.70 11.58 -1.76
N ALA A 512 -3.58 11.54 -2.76
CA ALA A 512 -4.57 12.61 -3.00
C ALA A 512 -3.99 13.88 -3.65
N LEU A 513 -3.18 13.65 -4.69
CA LEU A 513 -2.54 14.70 -5.50
C LEU A 513 -3.54 15.69 -6.11
N LEU A 514 -4.67 15.19 -6.63
CA LEU A 514 -5.69 16.02 -7.26
C LEU A 514 -6.29 17.05 -6.29
N PRO A 515 -6.94 16.66 -5.18
CA PRO A 515 -7.54 17.65 -4.27
C PRO A 515 -6.49 18.57 -3.63
N TRP A 516 -5.26 18.11 -3.38
CA TRP A 516 -4.17 18.97 -2.91
C TRP A 516 -3.76 20.02 -3.94
N SER A 517 -3.67 19.66 -5.23
CA SER A 517 -3.40 20.63 -6.30
C SER A 517 -4.47 21.72 -6.37
N ILE A 518 -5.75 21.34 -6.24
CA ILE A 518 -6.88 22.27 -6.22
C ILE A 518 -6.77 23.23 -5.03
N ALA A 519 -6.42 22.73 -3.84
CA ALA A 519 -6.23 23.56 -2.66
C ALA A 519 -5.05 24.53 -2.81
N LEU A 520 -3.92 24.05 -3.33
CA LEU A 520 -2.67 24.82 -3.43
C LEU A 520 -2.76 25.97 -4.44
N GLY A 521 -3.38 25.75 -5.61
CA GLY A 521 -3.46 26.77 -6.65
C GLY A 521 -4.54 26.54 -7.70
N GLY A 522 -5.54 25.71 -7.40
CA GLY A 522 -6.66 25.45 -8.29
C GLY A 522 -6.31 24.61 -9.51
N GLN A 523 -7.15 24.70 -10.54
CA GLN A 523 -7.00 23.92 -11.76
C GLN A 523 -5.68 24.20 -12.48
N GLU A 524 -5.21 25.46 -12.49
CA GLU A 524 -3.95 25.82 -13.15
C GLU A 524 -2.74 25.13 -12.51
N PHE A 525 -2.71 25.00 -11.18
CA PHE A 525 -1.67 24.24 -10.50
C PHE A 525 -1.70 22.78 -10.92
N TYR A 526 -2.89 22.18 -10.95
CA TYR A 526 -3.08 20.79 -11.32
C TYR A 526 -2.67 20.52 -12.78
N ASP A 527 -3.07 21.37 -13.71
CA ASP A 527 -2.75 21.20 -15.14
C ASP A 527 -1.23 21.25 -15.38
N ARG A 528 -0.51 22.14 -14.67
CA ARG A 528 0.96 22.18 -14.70
C ARG A 528 1.57 20.88 -14.16
N LEU A 529 1.07 20.38 -13.02
CA LEU A 529 1.53 19.11 -12.44
C LEU A 529 1.40 17.95 -13.44
N ILE A 530 0.27 17.88 -14.16
CA ILE A 530 0.04 16.84 -15.16
C ILE A 530 0.95 17.00 -16.37
N ALA A 531 1.16 18.23 -16.85
CA ALA A 531 2.03 18.51 -18.00
C ALA A 531 3.50 18.19 -17.71
N ASP A 532 3.96 18.50 -16.50
CA ASP A 532 5.36 18.34 -16.08
C ASP A 532 5.68 16.94 -15.56
N ALA A 533 4.66 16.08 -15.38
CA ALA A 533 4.84 14.71 -14.91
C ALA A 533 5.83 13.93 -15.79
N GLU A 534 6.79 13.28 -15.14
CA GLU A 534 7.75 12.41 -15.79
C GLU A 534 7.10 11.05 -16.08
N VAL A 535 7.07 10.67 -17.36
CA VAL A 535 6.62 9.35 -17.81
C VAL A 535 7.79 8.68 -18.49
N TYR A 536 8.29 7.58 -17.92
CA TYR A 536 9.49 6.92 -18.41
C TYR A 536 9.38 5.40 -18.33
N GLU A 537 10.07 4.70 -19.23
CA GLU A 537 10.26 3.26 -19.15
C GLU A 537 11.27 2.93 -18.05
N GLU A 538 10.90 2.01 -17.16
CA GLU A 538 11.81 1.55 -16.13
C GLU A 538 12.93 0.71 -16.76
N PRO A 539 14.21 1.02 -16.49
CA PRO A 539 15.34 0.24 -16.98
C PRO A 539 15.17 -1.26 -16.71
N ALA A 540 15.57 -2.08 -17.69
CA ALA A 540 15.36 -3.53 -17.69
C ALA A 540 16.14 -4.26 -16.60
#